data_AF-Q5K869-F1
#
_entry.id   AF-Q5K869-F1
#
_cell.length_a   1.000
_cell.length_b   1.000
_cell.length_c   1.000
_cell.angle_alpha   90.00
_cell.angle_beta   90.00
_cell.angle_gamma   90.00
#
_symmetry.space_group_name_H-M   'P 1'
#
loop_
_entity.id
_entity.type
_entity.pdbx_description
1 polymer ?
#
loop_
_entity_poly.entity_id
_entity_poly.type
_entity_poly.pdbx_seq_one_letter_code
_entity_poly.pdbx_strand_id
1 'polypeptide(L)'
;MNTMNLSHKSFRSLSSSSDNSAISTTSTSSRSSTHSRAWEDMIDRLASHKINARFDLWSGGNIRLNGLDLTLTTRDAEGLFKAMKTDDRFQIIHHVFFDEEKEDWKVSFIRAQPSPCSAFPSDSE
;
A
#
# COMPACT_ATOMS: atom_id res chain seq x y z
N MET A 1 -33.32 -16.41 48.75
CA MET A 1 -31.92 -16.24 48.30
C MET A 1 -31.87 -16.62 46.82
N ASN A 2 -31.99 -15.63 45.93
CA ASN A 2 -31.84 -15.82 44.48
C ASN A 2 -30.90 -14.76 43.90
N THR A 3 -30.25 -15.16 42.82
CA THR A 3 -28.90 -14.87 42.35
C THR A 3 -28.75 -13.73 41.33
N MET A 4 -27.61 -13.04 41.48
CA MET A 4 -26.66 -12.57 40.46
C MET A 4 -27.07 -11.49 39.44
N ASN A 5 -26.56 -10.29 39.72
CA ASN A 5 -26.51 -9.10 38.88
C ASN A 5 -25.36 -9.20 37.85
N LEU A 6 -25.62 -8.66 36.67
CA LEU A 6 -24.86 -8.74 35.42
C LEU A 6 -23.50 -8.01 35.50
N SER A 7 -22.41 -8.72 35.21
CA SER A 7 -21.06 -8.16 35.19
C SER A 7 -20.81 -7.36 33.91
N HIS A 8 -20.70 -6.04 34.00
CA HIS A 8 -20.19 -5.18 32.93
C HIS A 8 -18.75 -4.74 33.26
N LYS A 9 -17.81 -5.25 32.47
CA LYS A 9 -16.38 -4.93 32.54
C LYS A 9 -16.16 -3.48 32.08
N SER A 10 -15.62 -2.65 32.98
CA SER A 10 -15.18 -1.28 32.68
C SER A 10 -13.71 -1.29 32.28
N PHE A 11 -13.42 -0.85 31.04
CA PHE A 11 -12.05 -0.58 30.59
C PHE A 11 -11.59 0.77 31.18
N ARG A 12 -10.48 0.76 31.93
CA ARG A 12 -9.84 1.98 32.43
C ARG A 12 -9.06 2.66 31.31
N SER A 13 -9.52 3.83 30.90
CA SER A 13 -8.72 4.81 30.14
C SER A 13 -7.89 5.64 31.13
N LEU A 14 -6.59 5.76 30.90
CA LEU A 14 -5.74 6.76 31.55
C LEU A 14 -5.39 7.81 30.49
N SER A 15 -6.07 8.95 30.56
CA SER A 15 -5.67 10.17 29.85
C SER A 15 -4.98 11.08 30.86
N SER A 16 -3.72 11.46 30.59
CA SER A 16 -3.08 12.61 31.21
C SER A 16 -2.97 13.67 30.13
N SER A 17 -3.67 14.79 30.33
CA SER A 17 -3.67 15.97 29.47
C SER A 17 -2.66 17.00 29.96
N SER A 18 -2.06 17.73 29.01
CA SER A 18 -1.79 19.18 29.00
C SER A 18 -0.72 19.44 27.93
N ASP A 19 -0.71 20.48 27.10
CA ASP A 19 -1.66 21.53 26.76
C ASP A 19 -1.10 22.24 25.51
N ASN A 20 -2.00 22.72 24.64
CA ASN A 20 -1.85 23.90 23.77
C ASN A 20 -0.76 23.95 22.67
N SER A 21 -1.19 23.83 21.40
CA SER A 21 -0.97 24.84 20.33
C SER A 21 -1.68 24.42 19.03
N ALA A 22 -2.28 25.40 18.36
CA ALA A 22 -3.17 25.25 17.21
C ALA A 22 -2.50 24.72 15.92
N ILE A 23 -3.37 24.27 15.01
CA ILE A 23 -3.16 23.91 13.59
C ILE A 23 -2.72 22.45 13.39
N SER A 24 -3.65 21.60 12.93
CA SER A 24 -3.55 20.98 11.60
C SER A 24 -4.72 20.05 11.31
N THR A 25 -5.24 20.23 10.10
CA THR A 25 -5.80 19.22 9.19
C THR A 25 -7.06 18.50 9.65
N THR A 26 -8.16 18.87 8.98
CA THR A 26 -9.23 17.97 8.55
C THR A 26 -8.85 16.51 8.68
N SER A 27 -9.45 15.83 9.65
CA SER A 27 -9.44 14.38 9.76
C SER A 27 -10.07 13.82 8.49
N THR A 28 -9.25 13.54 7.48
CA THR A 28 -9.67 12.72 6.34
C THR A 28 -10.14 11.41 6.95
N SER A 29 -11.45 11.18 6.84
CA SER A 29 -12.16 10.00 7.30
C SER A 29 -11.29 8.76 7.20
N SER A 30 -10.81 8.26 8.33
CA SER A 30 -10.21 6.93 8.41
C SER A 30 -11.33 5.93 8.14
N ARG A 31 -11.56 5.63 6.85
CA ARG A 31 -12.32 4.46 6.45
C ARG A 31 -11.52 3.26 6.90
N SER A 32 -11.83 2.79 8.10
CA SER A 32 -11.43 1.46 8.59
C SER A 32 -11.99 0.43 7.60
N SER A 33 -11.19 0.06 6.60
CA SER A 33 -11.51 -1.03 5.69
C SER A 33 -11.05 -2.33 6.34
N THR A 34 -12.02 -3.15 6.74
CA THR A 34 -11.85 -4.49 7.30
C THR A 34 -11.19 -5.48 6.32
N HIS A 35 -10.64 -5.02 5.19
CA HIS A 35 -10.07 -5.81 4.10
C HIS A 35 -8.76 -5.19 3.60
N SER A 36 -7.84 -4.84 4.51
CA SER A 36 -6.44 -4.55 4.14
C SER A 36 -5.72 -5.87 3.90
N ARG A 37 -5.98 -6.52 2.76
CA ARG A 37 -5.02 -7.48 2.23
C ARG A 37 -3.77 -6.66 1.87
N ALA A 38 -2.61 -7.06 2.42
CA ALA A 38 -1.49 -6.15 2.61
C ALA A 38 -0.89 -5.63 1.29
N TRP A 39 -1.01 -6.38 0.20
CA TRP A 39 -0.50 -5.97 -1.10
C TRP A 39 -1.47 -5.06 -1.89
N GLU A 40 -2.78 -5.21 -1.69
CA GLU A 40 -3.81 -4.40 -2.34
C GLU A 40 -3.77 -2.94 -1.87
N ASP A 41 -3.53 -2.71 -0.58
CA ASP A 41 -3.26 -1.35 -0.08
C ASP A 41 -1.92 -0.81 -0.62
N MET A 42 -0.94 -1.69 -0.78
CA MET A 42 0.38 -1.29 -1.22
C MET A 42 0.41 -0.84 -2.67
N ILE A 43 -0.38 -1.44 -3.56
CA ILE A 43 -0.42 -1.00 -4.96
C ILE A 43 -0.87 0.46 -5.08
N ASP A 44 -1.87 0.87 -4.32
CA ASP A 44 -2.38 2.24 -4.36
C ASP A 44 -1.45 3.24 -3.67
N ARG A 45 -0.79 2.81 -2.60
CA ARG A 45 0.25 3.61 -1.95
C ARG A 45 1.44 3.84 -2.87
N LEU A 46 1.98 2.79 -3.52
CA LEU A 46 3.04 2.93 -4.52
C LEU A 46 2.58 3.79 -5.71
N ALA A 47 1.30 3.71 -6.06
CA ALA A 47 0.71 4.50 -7.14
C ALA A 47 0.59 6.00 -6.83
N SER A 48 0.51 6.36 -5.55
CA SER A 48 0.46 7.76 -5.10
C SER A 48 1.81 8.48 -5.17
N HIS A 49 2.91 7.75 -5.41
CA HIS A 49 4.23 8.36 -5.56
C HIS A 49 4.36 9.13 -6.88
N LYS A 50 5.37 10.00 -6.92
CA LYS A 50 5.70 10.79 -8.10
C LYS A 50 5.91 9.90 -9.31
N ILE A 51 5.47 10.39 -10.46
CA ILE A 51 5.80 9.81 -11.77
C ILE A 51 7.32 9.69 -11.87
N ASN A 52 7.80 8.61 -12.47
CA ASN A 52 9.21 8.20 -12.54
C ASN A 52 9.85 7.77 -11.20
N ALA A 53 9.08 7.65 -10.12
CA ALA A 53 9.56 7.00 -8.90
C ALA A 53 9.95 5.54 -9.20
N ARG A 54 11.09 5.12 -8.66
CA ARG A 54 11.61 3.76 -8.81
C ARG A 54 11.30 2.93 -7.56
N PHE A 55 10.88 1.70 -7.80
CA PHE A 55 10.57 0.73 -6.77
C PHE A 55 11.33 -0.54 -7.07
N ASP A 56 12.01 -1.09 -6.08
CA ASP A 56 12.57 -2.43 -6.18
C ASP A 56 11.73 -3.36 -5.30
N LEU A 57 11.32 -4.51 -5.83
CA LEU A 57 10.59 -5.55 -5.13
C LEU A 57 11.37 -6.86 -5.22
N TRP A 58 11.52 -7.54 -4.08
CA TRP A 58 12.17 -8.84 -3.98
C TRP A 58 11.15 -9.94 -3.67
N SER A 59 11.41 -11.16 -4.14
CA SER A 59 10.63 -12.38 -3.83
C SER A 59 10.39 -12.55 -2.32
N GLY A 60 11.40 -12.26 -1.51
CA GLY A 60 11.34 -12.33 -0.05
C GLY A 60 10.41 -11.30 0.63
N GLY A 61 9.78 -10.38 -0.13
CA GLY A 61 8.85 -9.39 0.42
C GLY A 61 9.46 -8.05 0.80
N ASN A 62 10.74 -7.82 0.52
CA ASN A 62 11.33 -6.51 0.66
C ASN A 62 10.90 -5.60 -0.50
N ILE A 63 10.57 -4.35 -0.18
CA ILE A 63 10.35 -3.29 -1.16
C ILE A 63 11.25 -2.13 -0.80
N ARG A 64 11.97 -1.59 -1.78
CA ARG A 64 12.77 -0.38 -1.59
C ARG A 64 12.24 0.74 -2.46
N LEU A 65 11.95 1.87 -1.84
CA LEU A 65 11.39 3.05 -2.49
C LEU A 65 12.06 4.31 -1.95
N ASN A 66 12.82 5.01 -2.78
CA ASN A 66 13.49 6.26 -2.41
C ASN A 66 14.31 6.17 -1.10
N GLY A 67 14.90 5.00 -0.81
CA GLY A 67 15.67 4.77 0.42
C GLY A 67 14.84 4.37 1.65
N LEU A 68 13.51 4.25 1.52
CA LEU A 68 12.66 3.59 2.50
C LEU A 68 12.56 2.11 2.15
N ASP A 69 12.83 1.26 3.14
CA ASP A 69 12.64 -0.17 3.04
C ASP A 69 11.31 -0.55 3.72
N LEU A 70 10.44 -1.22 2.99
CA LEU A 70 9.19 -1.78 3.45
C LEU A 70 9.27 -3.30 3.37
N THR A 71 8.56 -3.98 4.28
CA THR A 71 8.55 -5.44 4.36
C THR A 71 7.13 -5.96 4.25
N LEU A 72 6.94 -6.94 3.37
CA LEU A 72 5.74 -7.73 3.17
C LEU A 72 6.05 -9.19 3.43
N THR A 73 5.00 -10.01 3.51
CA THR A 73 5.18 -11.47 3.42
C THR A 73 5.56 -11.86 1.98
N THR A 74 6.27 -12.97 1.80
CA THR A 74 6.57 -13.55 0.47
C THR A 74 5.29 -13.69 -0.39
N ARG A 75 4.19 -14.14 0.23
CA ARG A 75 2.90 -14.30 -0.45
C ARG A 75 2.35 -12.97 -0.97
N ASP A 76 2.45 -11.92 -0.15
CA ASP A 76 2.02 -10.58 -0.55
C ASP A 76 2.95 -9.97 -1.59
N ALA A 77 4.25 -10.29 -1.55
CA ALA A 77 5.23 -9.89 -2.56
C ALA A 77 4.87 -10.43 -3.95
N GLU A 78 4.53 -11.72 -4.03
CA GLU A 78 4.07 -12.33 -5.28
C GLU A 78 2.74 -11.73 -5.75
N GLY A 79 1.81 -11.47 -4.83
CA GLY A 79 0.53 -10.82 -5.13
C GLY A 79 0.74 -9.42 -5.70
N LEU A 80 1.59 -8.62 -5.05
CA LEU A 80 1.96 -7.29 -5.48
C LEU A 80 2.65 -7.31 -6.84
N PHE A 81 3.61 -8.21 -7.06
CA PHE A 81 4.30 -8.36 -8.34
C PHE A 81 3.31 -8.64 -9.48
N LYS A 82 2.40 -9.61 -9.29
CA LYS A 82 1.36 -9.95 -10.27
C LYS A 82 0.47 -8.75 -10.57
N ALA A 83 0.03 -8.03 -9.54
CA ALA A 83 -0.83 -6.86 -9.69
C ALA A 83 -0.12 -5.70 -10.39
N MET A 84 1.10 -5.35 -9.99
CA MET A 84 1.90 -4.29 -10.62
C MET A 84 2.27 -4.60 -12.07
N LYS A 85 2.46 -5.88 -12.41
CA LYS A 85 2.73 -6.30 -13.79
C LYS A 85 1.54 -6.06 -14.73
N THR A 86 0.31 -6.14 -14.20
CA THR A 86 -0.93 -5.92 -14.97
C THR A 86 -1.45 -4.49 -14.91
N ASP A 87 -0.87 -3.65 -14.05
CA ASP A 87 -1.32 -2.29 -13.81
C ASP A 87 -0.51 -1.31 -14.68
N ASP A 88 -1.17 -0.66 -15.63
CA ASP A 88 -0.56 0.27 -16.60
C ASP A 88 0.15 1.46 -15.96
N ARG A 89 -0.14 1.72 -14.68
CA ARG A 89 0.49 2.80 -13.93
C ARG A 89 1.92 2.42 -13.48
N PHE A 90 2.36 1.18 -13.69
CA PHE A 90 3.71 0.71 -13.40
C PHE A 90 4.33 0.04 -14.63
N GLN A 91 5.63 0.25 -14.83
CA GLN A 91 6.39 -0.39 -15.89
C GLN A 91 7.58 -1.13 -15.29
N ILE A 92 7.77 -2.39 -15.71
CA ILE A 92 8.97 -3.16 -15.35
C ILE A 92 10.15 -2.64 -16.15
N ILE A 93 11.20 -2.20 -15.47
CA ILE A 93 12.45 -1.75 -16.09
C ILE A 93 13.56 -2.79 -16.01
N HIS A 94 13.50 -3.69 -15.02
CA HIS A 94 14.49 -4.72 -14.81
C HIS A 94 13.90 -5.91 -14.04
N HIS A 95 14.27 -7.12 -14.43
CA HIS A 95 13.84 -8.34 -13.76
C HIS A 95 14.99 -9.34 -13.78
N VAL A 96 15.46 -9.74 -12.59
CA VAL A 96 16.57 -10.68 -12.40
C VAL A 96 16.14 -11.82 -11.52
N PHE A 97 16.57 -13.02 -11.89
CA PHE A 97 16.52 -14.23 -11.07
C PHE A 97 17.92 -14.49 -10.51
N PHE A 98 18.00 -14.89 -9.25
CA PHE A 98 19.25 -15.18 -8.55
C PHE A 98 19.57 -16.68 -8.53
N ASP A 99 18.59 -17.52 -8.83
CA ASP A 99 18.65 -18.96 -8.83
C ASP A 99 18.20 -19.56 -10.18
N GLU A 100 18.48 -20.85 -10.37
CA GLU A 100 18.04 -21.59 -11.56
C GLU A 100 16.54 -21.93 -11.49
N GLU A 101 16.01 -22.08 -10.27
CA GLU A 101 14.61 -22.43 -9.97
C GLU A 101 13.65 -21.24 -10.13
N LYS A 102 14.19 -20.02 -10.25
CA LYS A 102 13.46 -18.75 -10.42
C LYS A 102 12.56 -18.40 -9.22
N GLU A 103 12.87 -18.92 -8.05
CA GLU A 103 12.16 -18.61 -6.80
C GLU A 103 12.66 -17.29 -6.21
N ASP A 104 13.97 -17.06 -6.31
CA ASP A 104 14.61 -15.83 -5.87
C ASP A 104 14.73 -14.82 -7.00
N TRP A 105 13.98 -13.74 -6.88
CA TRP A 105 13.95 -12.69 -7.91
C TRP A 105 13.92 -11.29 -7.32
N LYS A 106 14.40 -10.35 -8.14
CA LYS A 106 14.25 -8.90 -7.94
C LYS A 106 13.65 -8.29 -9.19
N VAL A 107 12.60 -7.49 -9.00
CA VAL A 107 11.98 -6.71 -10.07
C VAL A 107 12.06 -5.24 -9.71
N SER A 108 12.56 -4.44 -10.64
CA SER A 108 12.54 -2.99 -10.55
C SER A 108 11.41 -2.45 -11.42
N PHE A 109 10.59 -1.59 -10.82
CA PHE A 109 9.49 -0.89 -11.46
C PHE A 109 9.77 0.61 -11.51
N ILE A 110 9.15 1.27 -12.49
CA ILE A 110 9.02 2.72 -12.52
C ILE A 110 7.54 3.10 -12.55
N ARG A 111 7.18 4.17 -11.83
CA ARG A 111 5.86 4.78 -11.90
C ARG A 111 5.69 5.43 -13.28
N ALA A 112 4.86 4.82 -14.14
CA ALA A 112 4.57 5.37 -15.45
C ALA A 112 3.51 6.48 -15.34
N GLN A 113 3.46 7.35 -16.34
CA GLN A 113 2.24 8.14 -16.53
C GLN A 113 1.16 7.19 -17.04
N PRO A 114 -0.07 7.25 -16.51
CA PRO A 114 -1.18 6.62 -17.18
C PRO A 114 -1.22 7.21 -18.59
N SER A 115 -1.19 6.35 -19.61
CA SER A 115 -1.37 6.78 -20.99
C SER A 115 -2.62 7.65 -21.05
N PRO A 116 -2.57 8.89 -21.56
CA PRO A 116 -3.78 9.69 -21.73
C PRO A 116 -4.70 8.87 -22.63
N CYS A 117 -5.77 8.35 -22.03
CA CYS A 117 -6.82 7.67 -22.77
C CYS A 117 -7.20 8.63 -23.89
N SER A 118 -7.04 8.19 -25.15
CA SER A 118 -7.36 8.96 -26.35
C SER A 118 -8.65 9.71 -26.06
N ALA A 119 -8.54 11.03 -25.87
CA ALA A 119 -9.71 11.87 -25.73
C ALA A 119 -10.60 11.52 -26.91
N PHE A 120 -11.81 11.03 -26.62
CA PHE A 120 -12.83 10.89 -27.64
C PHE A 120 -12.83 12.21 -28.43
N PRO A 121 -12.70 12.20 -29.76
CA PRO A 121 -12.78 13.44 -30.50
C PRO A 121 -14.11 14.07 -30.10
N SER A 122 -14.05 15.28 -29.54
CA SER A 122 -15.23 16.12 -29.36
C SER A 122 -15.84 16.28 -30.75
N ASP A 123 -16.84 15.46 -31.03
CA ASP A 123 -17.77 15.65 -32.12
C ASP A 123 -18.43 17.01 -31.85
N SER A 124 -17.88 18.02 -32.52
CA SER A 124 -18.41 19.37 -32.50
C SER A 124 -19.46 19.44 -33.60
N GLU A 125 -20.72 19.54 -33.15
CA GLU A 125 -21.95 19.98 -33.84
C GLU A 125 -22.25 19.50 -35.27
#